data_AF-A0A5K1F001-F1
#
_entry.id   AF-A0A5K1F001-F1
#
_cell.length_a   1.000
_cell.length_b   1.000
_cell.length_c   1.000
_cell.angle_alpha   90.00
_cell.angle_beta   90.00
_cell.angle_gamma   90.00
#
_symmetry.space_group_name_H-M   'P 1'
#
loop_
_entity.id
_entity.type
_entity.pdbx_description
1 polymer ?
#
loop_
_entity_poly.entity_id
_entity_poly.type
_entity_poly.pdbx_seq_one_letter_code
_entity_poly.pdbx_strand_id
1 'polypeptide(L)' 'MEAGIDILLITPEDEMIPYSLKLDLPCTHSMAEYEALIQGLYSLLSFQVNRVYAFGDSQLIINQ' A
#
# COMPACT_ATOMS: atom_id res chain seq x y z
N MET A 1 10.53 -17.78 0.17
CA MET A 1 10.34 -16.51 0.88
C MET A 1 9.04 -15.95 0.34
N GLU A 2 8.00 -15.91 1.18
CA GLU A 2 6.73 -15.30 0.79
C GLU A 2 6.88 -13.79 0.99
N ALA A 3 6.57 -13.01 -0.05
CA ALA A 3 6.50 -11.57 0.04
C ALA A 3 5.05 -11.18 0.31
N GLY A 4 4.85 -10.12 1.09
CA GLY A 4 3.54 -9.64 1.48
C GLY A 4 3.56 -8.14 1.67
N ILE A 5 2.39 -7.55 1.58
CA ILE A 5 2.15 -6.12 1.70
C ILE A 5 1.14 -5.93 2.82
N ASP A 6 1.44 -5.01 3.71
CA ASP A 6 0.50 -4.54 4.72
C ASP A 6 0.19 -3.06 4.48
N ILE A 7 -1.09 -2.73 4.36
CA ILE A 7 -1.61 -1.39 4.14
C ILE A 7 -2.55 -1.07 5.30
N LEU A 8 -2.39 0.12 5.89
CA LEU A 8 -3.31 0.66 6.88
C LEU A 8 -4.03 1.87 6.28
N LEU A 9 -5.34 1.74 6.08
CA LEU A 9 -6.19 2.88 5.73
C LEU A 9 -6.72 3.51 7.01
N ILE A 10 -6.63 4.84 7.08
CA ILE A 10 -7.17 5.63 8.19
C ILE A 10 -8.19 6.60 7.63
N THR A 11 -9.42 6.54 8.12
CA THR A 11 -10.49 7.48 7.71
C THR A 11 -10.35 8.82 8.45
N PRO A 12 -11.00 9.90 7.99
CA PRO A 12 -11.07 11.16 8.72
C PRO A 12 -11.65 11.04 10.15
N GLU A 13 -12.43 9.99 10.40
CA GLU A 13 -13.02 9.66 11.71
C GLU A 13 -12.09 8.81 12.59
N ASP A 14 -10.81 8.67 12.21
CA ASP A 14 -9.79 7.86 12.87
C ASP A 14 -10.09 6.34 12.87
N GLU A 15 -10.94 5.86 11.96
CA GLU A 15 -11.16 4.42 11.80
C GLU A 15 -9.98 3.77 11.08
N MET A 16 -9.50 2.66 11.63
CA MET A 16 -8.37 1.89 11.10
C MET A 16 -8.86 0.66 10.36
N ILE A 17 -8.56 0.57 9.06
CA ILE A 17 -8.93 -0.55 8.21
C ILE A 17 -7.64 -1.21 7.71
N PRO A 18 -7.17 -2.29 8.37
CA PRO A 18 -5.99 -3.01 7.93
C PRO A 18 -6.29 -3.87 6.70
N TYR A 19 -5.33 -3.93 5.79
CA TYR A 19 -5.39 -4.74 4.58
C TYR A 19 -4.04 -5.43 4.37
N SER A 20 -4.05 -6.75 4.21
CA SER A 20 -2.85 -7.53 3.91
C SER A 20 -3.02 -8.24 2.58
N LEU A 21 -2.03 -8.11 1.71
CA LEU A 21 -1.99 -8.78 0.41
C LEU A 21 -0.77 -9.67 0.34
N LYS A 22 -0.99 -10.95 -0.01
CA LYS A 22 0.11 -11.86 -0.31
C LYS A 22 0.58 -11.64 -1.75
N LEU A 23 1.89 -11.49 -1.95
CA LEU A 23 2.48 -11.43 -3.27
C LEU A 23 2.82 -12.86 -3.72
N ASP A 24 2.14 -13.33 -4.76
CA ASP A 24 2.33 -14.68 -5.32
C ASP A 24 3.59 -14.79 -6.20
N LEU A 25 4.41 -13.74 -6.28
CA LEU A 25 5.60 -13.66 -7.11
C LEU A 25 6.88 -13.62 -6.27
N PRO A 26 8.00 -14.19 -6.76
CA PRO A 26 9.31 -13.95 -6.19
C PRO A 26 9.68 -12.47 -6.40
N CYS A 27 9.42 -11.64 -5.41
CA CYS A 27 9.71 -10.21 -5.44
C CYS A 27 11.03 -9.89 -4.72
N THR A 28 11.82 -8.98 -5.28
CA THR A 28 12.83 -8.25 -4.49
C THR A 28 12.11 -7.24 -3.59
N HIS A 29 12.77 -6.76 -2.53
CA HIS A 29 12.20 -5.78 -1.60
C HIS A 29 11.57 -4.58 -2.32
N SER A 30 12.27 -4.03 -3.30
CA SER A 30 11.79 -2.90 -4.10
C SER A 30 10.59 -3.22 -4.99
N MET A 31 10.50 -4.45 -5.52
CA MET A 31 9.33 -4.89 -6.30
C MET A 31 8.11 -5.09 -5.40
N ALA A 32 8.31 -5.61 -4.18
CA ALA A 32 7.23 -5.79 -3.22
C ALA A 32 6.65 -4.44 -2.77
N GLU A 33 7.50 -3.45 -2.48
CA GLU A 33 7.07 -2.09 -2.14
C GLU A 33 6.33 -1.38 -3.28
N TYR A 34 6.77 -1.56 -4.53
CA TYR A 34 6.12 -0.96 -5.69
C TYR A 34 4.72 -1.55 -5.91
N GLU A 35 4.61 -2.88 -5.86
CA GLU A 35 3.31 -3.55 -5.92
C GLU A 35 2.42 -3.15 -4.73
N ALA A 36 3.01 -2.92 -3.55
CA ALA A 36 2.29 -2.39 -2.38
C ALA A 36 1.59 -1.07 -2.69
N LEU A 37 2.34 -0.13 -3.25
CA LEU A 37 1.84 1.18 -3.59
C LEU A 37 0.72 1.07 -4.64
N ILE A 38 0.93 0.30 -5.70
CA ILE A 38 -0.05 0.14 -6.79
C ILE A 38 -1.36 -0.47 -6.26
N GLN A 39 -1.27 -1.56 -5.48
CA GLN A 39 -2.45 -2.24 -4.93
C GLN A 39 -3.17 -1.38 -3.89
N GLY A 40 -2.43 -0.61 -3.08
CA GLY A 40 -2.99 0.39 -2.17
C GLY A 40 -3.78 1.47 -2.94
N LEU A 41 -3.22 2.00 -4.03
CA LEU A 41 -3.90 2.98 -4.88
C LEU A 41 -5.15 2.42 -5.55
N TYR A 42 -5.11 1.20 -6.09
CA TYR A 42 -6.30 0.54 -6.65
C TYR A 42 -7.41 0.33 -5.61
N SER A 43 -7.02 -0.02 -4.38
CA SER A 43 -7.97 -0.16 -3.27
C SER A 43 -8.63 1.18 -2.94
N LEU A 44 -7.84 2.25 -2.82
CA LEU A 44 -8.32 3.61 -2.57
C LEU A 44 -9.25 4.13 -3.67
N LEU A 45 -8.95 3.84 -4.94
CA LEU A 45 -9.82 4.16 -6.07
C LEU A 45 -11.17 3.43 -5.96
N SER A 46 -11.17 2.17 -5.52
CA SER A 46 -12.40 1.41 -5.28
C SER A 46 -13.27 2.03 -4.19
N PHE A 47 -12.65 2.74 -3.24
CA PHE A 47 -13.32 3.53 -2.21
C PHE A 47 -13.68 4.97 -2.64
N GLN A 48 -13.44 5.35 -3.90
CA GLN A 48 -13.69 6.70 -4.44
C GLN A 48 -12.98 7.82 -3.64
N VAL A 49 -11.82 7.51 -3.07
CA VAL A 49 -11.04 8.48 -2.29
C VAL A 49 -10.37 9.48 -3.23
N ASN A 50 -10.66 10.77 -3.03
CA ASN A 50 -10.13 11.85 -3.90
C ASN A 50 -8.78 12.42 -3.42
N ARG A 51 -8.41 12.22 -2.15
CA ARG A 51 -7.14 12.68 -1.58
C ARG A 51 -6.65 11.69 -0.54
N VAL A 52 -5.36 11.37 -0.61
CA VAL A 52 -4.68 10.50 0.35
C VAL A 52 -3.34 11.09 0.75
N TYR A 53 -2.94 10.80 1.99
CA TYR A 53 -1.57 11.00 2.46
C TYR A 53 -0.91 9.63 2.55
N ALA A 54 0.11 9.40 1.74
CA ALA A 54 0.88 8.16 1.76
C ALA A 54 2.13 8.34 2.64
N PHE A 55 2.38 7.36 3.50
CA PHE A 55 3.58 7.28 4.32
C PHE A 55 4.28 5.96 4.01
N GLY A 56 5.59 6.00 3.82
CA GLY A 56 6.41 4.83 3.60
C GLY A 56 7.75 5.00 4.30
N ASP A 57 8.47 3.91 4.48
CA ASP A 57 9.85 3.86 4.97
C ASP A 57 10.87 3.99 3.83
N SER A 58 10.48 3.65 2.61
CA SER A 58 11.28 3.74 1.40
C SER A 58 11.24 5.14 0.77
N GLN A 59 12.35 5.88 0.84
CA GLN A 59 12.54 7.16 0.15
C GLN A 59 12.29 7.07 -1.36
N LEU A 60 12.48 5.90 -1.96
CA LEU A 60 12.26 5.68 -3.40
C LEU A 60 10.76 5.65 -3.75
N ILE A 61 9.93 5.18 -2.83
CA ILE A 61 8.47 5.11 -2.97
C ILE A 61 7.81 6.43 -2.59
N ILE A 62 8.33 7.12 -1.57
CA ILE A 62 7.82 8.43 -1.13
C ILE A 62 8.03 9.52 -2.20
N ASN A 63 9.08 9.39 -3.02
CA ASN A 63 9.46 10.40 -4.03
C ASN A 63 8.93 10.11 -5.45
N GLN A 64 7.95 9.22 -5.62
CA GLN A 64 7.27 8.99 -6.91
C GLN A 64 6.04 9.87 -7.07
#